data_AF-A0ABC8SKI0-F1
#
_entry.id   AF-A0ABC8SKI0-F1
#
_cell.length_a   1.000
_cell.length_b   1.000
_cell.length_c   1.000
_cell.angle_alpha   90.00
_cell.angle_beta   90.00
_cell.angle_gamma   90.00
#
_symmetry.space_group_name_H-M   'P 1'
#
loop_
_entity.id
_entity.type
_entity.pdbx_description
1 polymer ?
#
loop_
_entity_poly.entity_id
_entity_poly.type
_entity_poly.pdbx_seq_one_letter_code
_entity_poly.pdbx_strand_id
1 'polypeptide(L)' 'AVAKYLQNLFDLEAERGRKVLPVDNLLVGKTRKEASRMFFEALVLKTRDYIHVEQENPFDTINIKPGVKLLKSCF' A
#
# COMPACT_ATOMS: atom_id res chain seq x y z
N ALA A 1 -11.61 0.26 -3.87
CA ALA A 1 -11.05 -1.07 -4.18
C ALA A 1 -9.66 -1.24 -3.57
N VAL A 2 -8.58 -0.61 -4.08
CA VAL A 2 -7.23 -0.75 -3.46
C VAL A 2 -7.10 -0.01 -2.13
N ALA A 3 -7.69 1.18 -2.00
CA ALA A 3 -7.65 1.93 -0.73
C ALA A 3 -8.20 1.12 0.46
N LYS A 4 -9.42 0.58 0.32
CA LYS A 4 -10.07 -0.32 1.29
C LYS A 4 -9.22 -1.57 1.55
N TYR A 5 -8.64 -2.15 0.51
CA TYR A 5 -7.78 -3.32 0.64
C TYR A 5 -6.52 -3.02 1.48
N LEU A 6 -5.83 -1.91 1.20
CA LEU A 6 -4.67 -1.47 1.99
C LEU A 6 -5.06 -1.12 3.42
N GLN A 7 -6.21 -0.44 3.63
CA GLN A 7 -6.73 -0.15 4.97
C GLN A 7 -6.90 -1.43 5.79
N ASN A 8 -7.62 -2.42 5.26
CA ASN A 8 -7.82 -3.71 5.94
C ASN A 8 -6.50 -4.44 6.23
N LEU A 9 -5.52 -4.38 5.31
CA LEU A 9 -4.21 -4.97 5.52
C LEU A 9 -3.42 -4.26 6.62
N PHE A 10 -3.48 -2.94 6.68
CA PHE A 10 -2.83 -2.17 7.75
C PHE A 10 -3.49 -2.45 9.10
N ASP A 11 -4.80 -2.64 9.15
CA ASP A 11 -5.49 -3.02 10.38
C ASP A 11 -5.01 -4.40 10.87
N LEU A 12 -4.88 -5.38 9.96
CA LEU A 12 -4.35 -6.71 10.28
C LEU A 12 -2.87 -6.68 10.72
N GLU A 13 -2.03 -5.92 10.03
CA GLU A 13 -0.60 -5.82 10.39
C GLU A 13 -0.39 -4.98 11.66
N ALA A 14 -1.30 -4.07 11.99
CA ALA A 14 -1.28 -3.33 13.25
C ALA A 14 -1.49 -4.24 14.46
N GLU A 15 -2.31 -5.29 14.35
CA GLU A 15 -2.43 -6.34 15.39
C GLU A 15 -1.09 -7.07 15.62
N ARG A 16 -0.24 -7.12 14.60
CA ARG A 16 1.10 -7.74 14.62
C ARG A 16 2.21 -6.73 14.97
N GLY A 17 1.86 -5.49 15.27
CA GLY A 17 2.80 -4.41 15.55
C GLY A 17 3.59 -3.89 14.34
N ARG A 18 3.23 -4.31 13.11
CA ARG A 18 3.88 -3.88 11.87
C ARG A 18 3.10 -2.73 11.24
N LYS A 19 3.83 -1.74 10.71
CA LYS A 19 3.24 -0.53 10.07
C LYS A 19 3.77 -0.29 8.67
N VAL A 20 4.46 -1.26 8.09
CA VAL A 20 5.08 -1.19 6.77
C VAL A 20 4.62 -2.39 5.95
N LEU A 21 4.16 -2.13 4.73
CA LEU A 21 3.78 -3.14 3.76
C LEU A 21 4.74 -3.06 2.56
N PRO A 22 5.63 -4.06 2.39
CA PRO A 22 6.40 -4.21 1.17
C PRO A 22 5.48 -4.53 -0.02
N VAL A 23 5.63 -3.81 -1.14
CA VAL A 23 4.83 -4.04 -2.35
C VAL A 23 5.03 -5.45 -2.88
N ASP A 24 6.23 -6.01 -2.81
CA ASP A 24 6.51 -7.35 -3.31
C ASP A 24 5.61 -8.40 -2.63
N ASN A 25 5.36 -8.25 -1.33
CA ASN A 25 4.43 -9.11 -0.58
C ASN A 25 2.98 -8.90 -1.02
N LEU A 26 2.59 -7.67 -1.35
CA LEU A 26 1.24 -7.36 -1.85
C LEU A 26 0.98 -7.96 -3.22
N LEU A 27 2.02 -8.17 -4.03
CA LEU A 27 1.91 -8.63 -5.41
C LEU A 27 1.97 -10.15 -5.57
N VAL A 28 2.25 -10.90 -4.50
CA VAL A 28 2.28 -12.36 -4.52
C VAL A 28 0.96 -12.92 -5.04
N GLY A 29 1.04 -13.79 -6.05
CA GLY A 29 -0.11 -14.45 -6.67
C GLY A 29 -0.97 -13.56 -7.57
N LYS A 30 -0.59 -12.29 -7.80
CA LYS A 30 -1.32 -11.38 -8.69
C LYS A 30 -0.84 -11.52 -10.14
N THR A 31 -1.78 -11.38 -11.07
CA THR A 31 -1.47 -11.22 -12.49
C THR A 31 -0.74 -9.91 -12.75
N ARG A 32 -0.04 -9.82 -13.89
CA ARG A 32 0.61 -8.57 -14.33
C ARG A 32 -0.36 -7.39 -14.37
N LYS A 33 -1.60 -7.61 -14.82
CA LYS A 33 -2.65 -6.58 -14.89
C LYS A 33 -3.01 -6.05 -13.50
N GLU A 34 -3.16 -6.94 -12.53
CA GLU A 34 -3.47 -6.58 -11.15
C GLU A 34 -2.30 -5.87 -10.49
N ALA A 35 -1.06 -6.33 -10.72
CA ALA A 35 0.14 -5.67 -10.22
C ALA A 35 0.27 -4.25 -10.76
N SER A 36 0.13 -4.06 -12.08
CA SER A 36 0.11 -2.72 -12.70
C SER A 36 -1.00 -1.85 -12.12
N ARG A 37 -2.22 -2.40 -11.94
CA ARG A 37 -3.33 -1.67 -11.32
C ARG A 37 -3.00 -1.22 -9.90
N MET A 38 -2.45 -2.11 -9.07
CA MET A 38 -2.06 -1.77 -7.70
C MET A 38 -0.97 -0.71 -7.64
N PHE A 39 0.04 -0.81 -8.50
CA PHE A 39 1.10 0.18 -8.61
C PHE A 39 0.54 1.56 -8.94
N PHE A 40 -0.28 1.68 -10.00
CA PHE A 40 -0.89 2.95 -10.38
C PHE A 40 -1.86 3.48 -9.32
N GLU A 41 -2.70 2.63 -8.71
CA GLU A 41 -3.58 3.07 -7.62
C GLU A 41 -2.78 3.53 -6.39
N ALA A 42 -1.63 2.92 -6.08
CA ALA A 42 -0.73 3.39 -5.01
C ALA A 42 -0.16 4.79 -5.32
N LEU A 43 0.20 5.09 -6.57
CA LEU A 43 0.62 6.44 -6.96
C LEU A 43 -0.50 7.47 -6.71
N VAL A 44 -1.74 7.14 -7.08
CA VAL A 44 -2.90 8.02 -6.83
C VAL A 44 -3.12 8.26 -5.33
N LEU A 45 -3.00 7.21 -4.52
CA LEU A 45 -3.12 7.32 -3.06
C LEU A 45 -2.00 8.16 -2.45
N LYS A 46 -0.77 8.04 -2.94
CA LYS A 46 0.37 8.86 -2.53
C LYS A 46 0.13 10.33 -2.87
N THR A 47 -0.29 10.64 -4.10
CA THR A 47 -0.57 12.02 -4.55
C THR A 47 -1.68 12.69 -3.75
N ARG A 48 -2.63 11.91 -3.20
CA ARG A 48 -3.73 12.40 -2.38
C ARG A 48 -3.48 12.31 -0.87
N ASP A 49 -2.24 12.00 -0.47
CA ASP A 49 -1.78 11.90 0.91
C ASP A 49 -2.51 10.84 1.76
N TYR A 50 -2.92 9.74 1.12
CA TYR A 50 -3.48 8.58 1.82
C TYR A 50 -2.39 7.63 2.34
N ILE A 51 -1.25 7.54 1.63
CA ILE A 51 -0.16 6.63 1.98
C ILE A 51 1.19 7.33 1.84
N HIS A 52 2.17 6.85 2.59
CA HIS A 52 3.56 7.17 2.37
C HIS A 52 4.26 6.00 1.66
N VAL A 53 5.17 6.32 0.75
CA VAL A 53 5.85 5.35 -0.12
C VAL A 53 7.33 5.70 -0.11
N GLU A 54 8.17 4.69 0.14
CA GLU A 54 9.64 4.80 0.20
C GLU A 54 10.26 3.73 -0.72
N GLN A 55 11.25 4.12 -1.51
CA GLN A 55 12.12 3.24 -2.29
C GLN A 55 13.54 3.81 -2.17
N GLU A 56 14.47 3.02 -1.65
CA GLU A 56 15.83 3.48 -1.36
C GLU A 56 16.70 3.51 -2.63
N ASN A 57 16.67 2.42 -3.40
CA ASN A 57 17.45 2.26 -4.63
C ASN A 57 16.54 2.04 -5.85
N PRO A 58 16.99 2.38 -7.06
CA PRO A 58 16.26 2.07 -8.29
C PRO A 58 15.91 0.57 -8.37
N PHE A 59 14.65 0.26 -8.66
CA PHE A 59 14.11 -1.11 -8.78
C PHE A 59 14.14 -1.96 -7.51
N ASP A 60 14.40 -1.34 -6.35
CA ASP A 60 14.36 -2.01 -5.05
C ASP A 60 12.93 -2.12 -4.51
N THR A 61 12.78 -2.87 -3.42
CA THR A 61 11.49 -3.04 -2.73
C THR A 61 10.89 -1.69 -2.36
N ILE A 62 9.62 -1.52 -2.72
CA ILE A 62 8.84 -0.33 -2.37
C ILE A 62 8.11 -0.60 -1.07
N ASN A 63 8.32 0.24 -0.06
CA ASN A 63 7.66 0.17 1.24
C ASN A 63 6.51 1.15 1.32
N ILE A 64 5.32 0.68 1.71
CA ILE A 64 4.13 1.50 1.93
C ILE A 64 3.84 1.61 3.42
N LYS A 65 3.62 2.83 3.91
CA LYS A 65 3.16 3.14 5.27
C LYS A 65 1.79 3.82 5.23
N PRO A 66 0.90 3.56 6.22
CA PRO A 66 -0.42 4.17 6.23
C PRO A 66 -0.32 5.66 6.56
N GLY A 67 -1.05 6.49 5.82
CA GLY A 67 -1.29 7.89 6.19
C GLY A 67 -2.52 8.00 7.10
N VAL A 68 -2.56 9.04 7.94
CA VAL A 68 -3.68 9.30 8.86
C VAL A 68 -5.01 9.41 8.09
N LYS A 69 -4.97 9.98 6.88
CA LYS A 69 -6.14 10.14 6.01
C LYS A 69 -6.72 8.79 5.60
N LEU A 70 -5.89 7.78 5.31
CA LEU A 70 -6.37 6.43 4.97
C LEU A 70 -7.07 5.79 6.16
N LEU A 71 -6.45 5.82 7.34
CA LEU A 71 -6.99 5.17 8.54
C LEU A 71 -8.34 5.77 8.97
N LYS A 72 -8.53 7.08 8.78
CA LYS A 72 -9.77 7.78 9.15
C LYS A 72 -10.85 7.76 8.07
N SER A 73 -10.53 7.28 6.86
CA SER A 73 -11.48 7.33 5.75
C SER A 73 -12.46 6.16 5.79
N CYS A 74 -13.73 6.44 5.48
CA CYS A 74 -14.75 5.42 5.27
C CYS A 74 -14.93 5.23 3.75
N PHE A 75 -14.43 4.10 3.23
CA PHE A 75 -14.49 3.72 1.81
C PHE A 75 -15.54 2.64 1.52
#